data_AF-Q7VMK8-F1
#
_entry.id   AF-Q7VMK8-F1
#
_cell.length_a   1.000
_cell.length_b   1.000
_cell.length_c   1.000
_cell.angle_alpha   90.00
_cell.angle_beta   90.00
_cell.angle_gamma   90.00
#
_symmetry.space_group_name_H-M   'P 1'
#
loop_
_entity.id
_entity.type
_entity.pdbx_description
1 polymer ?
#
loop_
_entity_poly.entity_id
_entity_poly.type
_entity_poly.pdbx_seq_one_letter_code
_entity_poly.pdbx_strand_id
1 'polypeptide(L)'
;MEIEWPTTLNLSVLEQQAVAQTMKGLDLGICKALLFEVEQRIGKGEVKKPQGYLMSMIQRAHRGDFKPYLYEQYLAGMDANKCSKPKIVFSQQKPPLNTDNKTLTDQERQARSESIRQFRATLCR
;
A
#
# COMPACT_ATOMS: atom_id res chain seq x y z
N MET A 1 -24.00 -5.72 -5.69
CA MET A 1 -23.33 -4.97 -4.61
C MET A 1 -22.45 -3.94 -5.28
N GLU A 2 -22.75 -2.67 -5.02
CA GLU A 2 -22.09 -1.53 -5.66
C GLU A 2 -20.92 -1.06 -4.80
N ILE A 3 -19.84 -0.63 -5.45
CA ILE A 3 -18.68 -0.03 -4.78
C ILE A 3 -18.98 1.46 -4.63
N GLU A 4 -19.07 1.94 -3.39
CA GLU A 4 -19.15 3.38 -3.12
C GLU A 4 -17.76 4.01 -3.27
N TRP A 5 -17.62 4.93 -4.22
CA TRP A 5 -16.36 5.60 -4.49
C TRP A 5 -16.17 6.80 -3.56
N PRO A 6 -15.06 6.88 -2.82
CA PRO A 6 -14.80 8.02 -1.94
C PRO A 6 -14.53 9.28 -2.77
N THR A 7 -15.21 10.37 -2.43
CA THR A 7 -15.11 11.66 -3.14
C THR A 7 -13.71 12.29 -3.00
N THR A 8 -13.00 11.96 -1.92
CA THR A 8 -11.62 12.39 -1.64
C THR A 8 -10.61 11.96 -2.71
N LEU A 9 -10.89 10.86 -3.41
CA LEU A 9 -10.00 10.27 -4.41
C LEU A 9 -10.03 11.03 -5.76
N ASN A 10 -11.01 11.90 -5.99
CA ASN A 10 -11.17 12.73 -7.20
C ASN A 10 -10.98 11.94 -8.52
N LEU A 11 -11.47 10.69 -8.57
CA LEU A 11 -11.38 9.83 -9.75
C LEU A 11 -12.48 10.17 -10.76
N SER A 12 -12.11 10.30 -12.03
CA SER A 12 -13.04 10.32 -13.14
C SER A 12 -13.79 8.98 -13.27
N VAL A 13 -14.92 8.98 -13.98
CA VAL A 13 -15.72 7.76 -14.23
C VAL A 13 -14.88 6.65 -14.89
N LEU A 14 -14.00 7.02 -15.83
CA LEU A 14 -13.12 6.06 -16.50
C LEU A 14 -12.12 5.43 -15.52
N GLU A 15 -11.57 6.23 -14.60
CA GLU A 15 -10.63 5.74 -13.60
C GLU A 15 -11.33 4.86 -12.57
N GLN A 16 -12.55 5.21 -12.15
CA GLN A 16 -13.37 4.34 -11.30
C GLN A 16 -13.61 2.98 -11.95
N GLN A 17 -13.93 2.95 -13.25
CA GLN A 17 -14.08 1.71 -14.00
C GLN A 17 -12.77 0.92 -14.08
N ALA A 18 -11.65 1.57 -14.39
CA ALA A 18 -10.34 0.92 -14.44
C ALA A 18 -9.93 0.33 -13.08
N VAL A 19 -10.19 1.05 -11.98
CA VAL A 19 -9.94 0.56 -10.63
C VAL A 19 -10.86 -0.61 -10.30
N ALA A 20 -12.16 -0.53 -10.64
CA ALA A 20 -13.10 -1.63 -10.44
C ALA A 20 -12.65 -2.90 -11.17
N GLN A 21 -12.18 -2.77 -12.41
CA GLN A 21 -11.64 -3.90 -13.16
C GLN A 21 -10.37 -4.47 -12.51
N THR A 22 -9.51 -3.60 -11.97
CA THR A 22 -8.29 -4.04 -11.27
C THR A 22 -8.61 -4.72 -9.94
N MET A 23 -9.69 -4.33 -9.28
CA MET A 23 -10.18 -4.98 -8.05
C MET A 23 -10.90 -6.30 -8.30
N LYS A 24 -11.23 -6.63 -9.55
CA LYS A 24 -11.92 -7.88 -9.90
C LYS A 24 -11.11 -9.08 -9.40
N GLY A 25 -11.77 -9.98 -8.66
CA GLY A 25 -11.15 -11.14 -8.04
C GLY A 25 -10.75 -10.94 -6.57
N LEU A 26 -10.82 -9.71 -6.05
CA LEU A 26 -10.75 -9.45 -4.62
C LEU A 26 -12.14 -9.61 -3.97
N ASP A 27 -12.15 -10.05 -2.72
CA ASP A 27 -13.37 -10.07 -1.91
C ASP A 27 -13.89 -8.65 -1.67
N LEU A 28 -15.21 -8.52 -1.55
CA LEU A 28 -15.85 -7.21 -1.36
C LEU A 28 -15.39 -6.53 -0.07
N GLY A 29 -15.14 -7.29 1.01
CA GLY A 29 -14.59 -6.76 2.26
C GLY A 29 -13.21 -6.14 2.05
N ILE A 30 -12.37 -6.77 1.23
CA ILE A 30 -11.05 -6.24 0.85
C ILE A 30 -11.19 -4.98 0.02
N CYS A 31 -12.11 -4.93 -0.95
CA CYS A 31 -12.38 -3.73 -1.73
C CYS A 31 -12.82 -2.55 -0.84
N LYS A 32 -13.73 -2.79 0.10
CA LYS A 32 -14.18 -1.76 1.07
C LYS A 32 -13.04 -1.27 1.95
N ALA A 33 -12.24 -2.20 2.48
CA ALA A 33 -11.10 -1.87 3.32
C ALA A 33 -10.03 -1.08 2.56
N LEU A 34 -9.78 -1.41 1.29
CA LEU A 34 -8.87 -0.66 0.42
C LEU A 34 -9.33 0.78 0.25
N LEU A 35 -10.59 1.01 -0.11
CA LEU A 35 -11.12 2.35 -0.34
C LEU A 35 -11.10 3.18 0.95
N PHE A 36 -11.50 2.59 2.07
CA PHE A 36 -11.44 3.24 3.38
C PHE A 36 -10.01 3.65 3.77
N GLU A 37 -9.05 2.72 3.66
CA GLU A 37 -7.65 2.97 4.01
C GLU A 37 -7.04 4.09 3.14
N VAL A 38 -7.36 4.09 1.84
CA VAL A 38 -6.89 5.12 0.91
C VAL A 38 -7.51 6.48 1.23
N GLU A 39 -8.83 6.54 1.42
CA GLU A 39 -9.55 7.76 1.77
C GLU A 39 -8.97 8.41 3.03
N GLN A 40 -8.80 7.62 4.09
CA GLN A 40 -8.30 8.14 5.36
C GLN A 40 -6.87 8.69 5.26
N ARG A 41 -6.01 8.05 4.46
CA ARG A 41 -4.62 8.52 4.27
C ARG A 41 -4.52 9.73 3.36
N ILE A 42 -5.39 9.82 2.36
CA ILE A 42 -5.51 11.03 1.51
C ILE A 42 -6.03 12.19 2.35
N GLY A 43 -7.09 11.99 3.15
CA GLY A 43 -7.65 13.02 4.02
C GLY A 43 -6.65 13.57 5.04
N LYS A 44 -5.70 12.75 5.49
CA LYS A 44 -4.58 13.17 6.37
C LYS A 44 -3.42 13.86 5.63
N GLY A 45 -3.45 13.91 4.30
CA GLY A 45 -2.35 14.47 3.50
C GLY A 45 -1.08 13.60 3.47
N GLU A 46 -1.15 12.33 3.90
CA GLU A 46 0.00 11.41 3.91
C GLU A 46 0.36 10.92 2.51
N VAL A 47 -0.56 11.04 1.54
CA VAL A 47 -0.44 10.49 0.19
C VAL A 47 -0.27 11.60 -0.83
N LYS A 48 0.93 11.68 -1.42
CA LYS A 48 1.25 12.66 -2.49
C LYS A 48 0.63 12.31 -3.85
N LYS A 49 0.37 11.02 -4.10
CA LYS A 49 -0.16 10.51 -5.38
C LYS A 49 -1.28 9.49 -5.12
N PRO A 50 -2.54 9.95 -4.91
CA PRO A 50 -3.69 9.11 -4.57
C PRO A 50 -3.87 7.87 -5.47
N GLN A 51 -3.83 8.08 -6.79
CA GLN A 51 -4.06 7.03 -7.78
C GLN A 51 -2.98 5.95 -7.75
N GLY A 52 -1.71 6.35 -7.78
CA GLY A 52 -0.58 5.40 -7.73
C GLY A 52 -0.54 4.63 -6.41
N TYR A 53 -0.94 5.28 -5.31
CA TYR A 53 -1.05 4.64 -4.02
C TYR A 53 -2.16 3.57 -4.00
N LEU A 54 -3.35 3.90 -4.50
CA LEU A 54 -4.48 2.98 -4.63
C LEU A 54 -4.10 1.75 -5.47
N MET A 55 -3.51 1.96 -6.65
CA MET A 55 -3.08 0.85 -7.52
C MET A 55 -2.04 -0.05 -6.85
N SER A 56 -1.08 0.54 -6.13
CA SER A 56 -0.08 -0.22 -5.37
C SER A 56 -0.68 -1.01 -4.21
N MET A 57 -1.78 -0.54 -3.63
CA MET A 57 -2.51 -1.27 -2.58
C MET A 57 -3.31 -2.44 -3.18
N ILE A 58 -4.01 -2.23 -4.29
CA ILE A 58 -4.75 -3.29 -5.00
C ILE A 58 -3.81 -4.42 -5.42
N GLN A 59 -2.64 -4.09 -5.95
CA GLN A 59 -1.62 -5.09 -6.30
C GLN A 59 -1.15 -5.89 -5.07
N ARG A 60 -0.98 -5.26 -3.92
CA ARG A 60 -0.66 -5.95 -2.66
C ARG A 60 -1.80 -6.84 -2.18
N ALA A 61 -3.05 -6.41 -2.36
CA ALA A 61 -4.22 -7.19 -2.01
C ALA A 61 -4.31 -8.48 -2.83
N HIS A 62 -4.04 -8.42 -4.13
CA HIS A 62 -3.96 -9.61 -4.99
C HIS A 62 -2.87 -10.59 -4.57
N ARG A 63 -1.82 -10.12 -3.89
CA ARG A 63 -0.74 -10.96 -3.36
C ARG A 63 -1.01 -11.48 -1.95
N GLY A 64 -2.11 -11.04 -1.31
CA GLY A 64 -2.38 -11.32 0.11
C GLY A 64 -1.53 -10.51 1.10
N ASP A 65 -0.78 -9.52 0.62
CA ASP A 65 0.10 -8.66 1.44
C ASP A 65 -0.61 -7.39 1.95
N PHE A 66 -1.88 -7.21 1.59
CA PHE A 66 -2.67 -6.07 2.07
C PHE A 66 -3.11 -6.28 3.51
N LYS A 67 -2.84 -5.27 4.35
CA LYS A 67 -3.23 -5.23 5.76
C LYS A 67 -4.15 -4.03 6.02
N PRO A 68 -5.44 -4.26 6.34
CA PRO A 68 -6.45 -3.21 6.45
C PRO A 68 -6.45 -2.50 7.82
N TYR A 69 -5.33 -1.89 8.20
CA TYR A 69 -5.09 -1.35 9.55
C TYR A 69 -6.15 -0.35 10.03
N LEU A 70 -6.47 0.67 9.24
CA LEU A 70 -7.41 1.71 9.65
C LEU A 70 -8.84 1.19 9.62
N TYR A 71 -9.15 0.29 8.69
CA TYR A 71 -10.47 -0.33 8.61
C TYR A 71 -10.72 -1.26 9.80
N GLU A 72 -9.75 -2.08 10.20
CA GLU A 72 -9.82 -2.90 11.41
C GLU A 72 -9.97 -2.04 12.68
N GLN A 73 -9.22 -0.93 12.78
CA GLN A 73 -9.37 0.02 13.89
C GLN A 73 -10.75 0.68 13.92
N TYR A 74 -11.32 0.99 12.75
CA TYR A 74 -12.66 1.55 12.65
C TYR A 74 -13.72 0.56 13.14
N LEU A 75 -13.63 -0.70 12.70
CA LEU A 75 -14.53 -1.77 13.16
C LEU A 75 -14.39 -2.00 14.68
N ALA A 76 -13.16 -2.12 15.17
CA ALA A 76 -12.90 -2.26 16.60
C ALA A 76 -13.38 -1.05 17.42
N GLY A 77 -13.31 0.15 16.85
CA GLY A 77 -13.81 1.39 17.45
C GLY A 77 -15.34 1.49 17.50
N MET A 78 -16.04 0.88 16.53
CA MET A 78 -17.50 0.77 16.56
C MET A 78 -17.97 -0.15 17.70
N ASP A 79 -17.25 -1.25 17.95
CA ASP A 79 -17.54 -2.17 19.07
C ASP A 79 -17.12 -1.60 20.44
N ALA A 80 -16.13 -0.70 20.47
CA ALA A 80 -15.60 -0.10 21.70
C ALA A 80 -16.53 0.92 22.40
N ASN A 81 -17.72 1.22 21.86
CA ASN A 81 -18.76 1.90 22.63
C ASN A 81 -19.34 1.01 23.76
N LYS A 82 -18.94 -0.28 23.80
CA LYS A 82 -18.99 -1.12 25.00
C LYS A 82 -17.63 -1.76 25.23
N CYS A 83 -16.96 -1.30 26.29
CA CYS A 83 -15.81 -1.96 26.92
C CYS A 83 -14.44 -1.78 26.24
N SER A 84 -13.64 -0.92 26.88
CA SER A 84 -12.20 -1.06 27.08
C SER A 84 -11.31 -1.17 25.83
N LYS A 85 -10.82 0.01 25.42
CA LYS A 85 -9.58 0.25 24.67
C LYS A 85 -8.55 -0.88 24.87
N PRO A 86 -8.18 -1.66 23.84
CA PRO A 86 -6.83 -2.18 23.82
C PRO A 86 -5.93 -0.97 23.54
N LYS A 87 -5.15 -0.58 24.55
CA LYS A 87 -3.92 0.16 24.29
C LYS A 87 -3.09 -0.73 23.37
N ILE A 88 -3.16 -0.52 22.06
CA ILE A 88 -2.01 -0.83 21.22
C ILE A 88 -0.97 0.19 21.67
N VAL A 89 -0.20 -0.24 22.67
CA VAL A 89 1.14 0.22 22.89
C VAL A 89 1.84 -0.10 21.58
N PHE A 90 1.84 0.86 20.65
CA PHE A 90 2.96 0.99 19.73
C PHE A 90 4.15 1.28 20.64
N SER A 91 4.73 0.20 21.16
CA SER A 91 6.09 0.22 21.62
C SER A 91 6.85 0.76 20.43
N GLN A 92 7.28 2.01 20.55
CA GLN A 92 8.40 2.52 19.79
C GLN A 92 9.64 1.72 20.23
N GLN A 93 9.68 0.43 19.91
CA GLN A 93 10.93 -0.10 19.44
C GLN A 93 11.02 0.33 17.98
N LYS A 94 11.38 1.61 17.82
CA LYS A 94 12.46 1.91 16.89
C LYS A 94 13.52 0.83 17.15
N PRO A 95 13.85 -0.08 16.22
CA PRO A 95 15.27 -0.31 16.08
C PRO A 95 15.87 1.08 15.84
N PRO A 96 16.95 1.48 16.52
CA PRO A 96 17.70 2.62 16.05
C PRO A 96 18.08 2.28 14.61
N LEU A 97 17.32 2.81 13.65
CA LEU A 97 17.82 2.91 12.29
C LEU A 97 18.86 4.01 12.41
N ASN A 98 20.05 3.56 12.79
CA ASN A 98 21.28 4.21 12.44
C ASN A 98 21.11 4.60 10.97
N THR A 99 21.08 5.90 10.72
CA THR A 99 21.37 6.44 9.40
C THR A 99 22.85 6.17 9.15
N ASP A 100 23.22 4.91 8.98
CA ASP A 100 24.38 4.54 8.22
C ASP A 100 23.94 4.69 6.77
N ASN A 101 24.26 5.86 6.21
CA ASN A 101 24.27 6.07 4.78
C ASN A 101 25.15 4.97 4.16
N LYS A 102 24.58 3.81 3.87
CA LYS A 102 25.27 2.76 3.11
C LYS A 102 25.25 3.20 1.65
N THR A 103 26.07 4.21 1.38
CA THR A 103 26.60 4.50 0.06
C THR A 103 27.10 3.18 -0.49
N LEU A 104 26.41 2.62 -1.49
CA LEU A 104 26.86 1.41 -2.17
C LEU A 104 28.34 1.62 -2.53
N THR A 105 29.21 0.73 -2.07
CA THR A 105 30.63 0.81 -2.38
C THR A 105 30.83 0.73 -3.90
N ASP A 106 31.90 1.32 -4.42
CA ASP A 106 32.15 1.29 -5.87
C ASP A 106 32.23 -0.16 -6.40
N GLN A 107 32.68 -1.10 -5.57
CA GLN A 107 32.68 -2.52 -5.89
C GLN A 107 31.27 -3.10 -6.07
N GLU A 108 30.32 -2.78 -5.18
CA GLU A 108 28.93 -3.26 -5.30
C GLU A 108 28.24 -2.66 -6.54
N ARG A 109 28.57 -1.41 -6.91
CA ARG A 109 28.08 -0.80 -8.15
C ARG A 109 28.66 -1.48 -9.38
N GLN A 110 29.96 -1.77 -9.36
CA GLN A 110 30.65 -2.44 -10.45
C GLN A 110 30.10 -3.86 -10.65
N ALA A 111 29.93 -4.63 -9.58
CA ALA A 111 29.37 -5.98 -9.64
C ALA A 111 27.93 -5.98 -10.23
N ARG A 112 27.11 -5.00 -9.85
CA ARG A 112 25.76 -4.84 -10.43
C ARG A 112 25.82 -4.47 -11.92
N SER A 113 26.74 -3.59 -12.31
CA SER A 113 26.96 -3.20 -13.71
C SER A 113 27.39 -4.40 -14.57
N GLU A 114 28.30 -5.23 -14.08
CA GLU A 114 28.79 -6.43 -14.78
C GLU A 114 27.71 -7.49 -14.91
N SER A 115 26.92 -7.73 -13.87
CA SER A 115 25.79 -8.67 -13.92
C SER A 115 24.77 -8.26 -14.98
N ILE A 116 24.45 -6.97 -15.10
CA ILE A 116 23.53 -6.45 -16.13
C ILE A 116 24.14 -6.63 -17.54
N ARG A 117 25.44 -6.37 -17.71
CA ARG A 117 26.12 -6.54 -19.00
C ARG A 117 26.13 -8.01 -19.44
N GLN A 118 26.44 -8.92 -18.53
CA GLN A 118 26.42 -10.37 -18.81
C GLN A 118 25.02 -10.83 -19.19
N PHE A 119 24.00 -10.41 -18.43
CA PHE A 119 22.62 -10.74 -18.74
C PHE A 119 22.21 -10.25 -20.14
N ARG A 120 22.58 -9.02 -20.51
CA ARG A 120 22.33 -8.48 -21.86
C ARG A 120 23.09 -9.23 -22.96
N ALA A 121 24.32 -9.67 -22.70
CA ALA A 121 25.09 -10.44 -23.66
C ALA A 121 24.45 -11.81 -23.94
N THR A 122 23.84 -12.44 -22.93
CA THR A 122 23.11 -13.71 -23.07
C THR A 122 21.84 -13.58 -23.90
N LEU A 123 21.24 -12.38 -23.96
CA LEU A 123 20.01 -12.12 -24.73
C LEU A 123 20.25 -11.80 -26.22
N CYS A 124 21.49 -11.52 -26.64
CA CYS A 124 21.84 -11.20 -28.02
C CYS A 124 22.49 -12.38 -28.77
N ARG A 125 22.09 -13.62 -28.47
CA ARG A 125 22.60 -14.82 -29.14
C ARG A 125 21.64 -15.36 -30.18
#